data_AF-A0A3M3TKG0-F1
#
_entry.id   AF-A0A3M3TKG0-F1
#
_cell.length_a   1.000
_cell.length_b   1.000
_cell.length_c   1.000
_cell.angle_alpha   90.00
_cell.angle_beta   90.00
_cell.angle_gamma   90.00
#
_symmetry.space_group_name_H-M   'P 1'
#
loop_
_entity.id
_entity.type
_entity.pdbx_description
1 polymer ?
#
loop_
_entity_poly.entity_id
_entity_poly.type
_entity_poly.pdbx_seq_one_letter_code
_entity_poly.pdbx_strand_id
1 'polypeptide(L)' 'MGISTILIIVLILILIGGLPVFPHSRNWGYGPSGVVGTILVILLVLVLLGRI' A
#
# COMPACT_ATOMS: atom_id res chain seq x y z
N MET A 1 -2.19 -24.50 -9.28
CA MET A 1 -1.87 -23.10 -8.88
C MET A 1 -1.89 -23.06 -7.36
N GLY A 2 -0.76 -22.73 -6.73
CA GLY A 2 -0.66 -22.70 -5.28
C GLY A 2 -1.08 -21.35 -4.73
N ILE A 3 -1.57 -21.32 -3.49
CA ILE A 3 -1.87 -20.09 -2.73
C ILE A 3 -0.70 -19.08 -2.77
N SER A 4 0.55 -19.58 -2.79
CA SER A 4 1.76 -18.76 -2.95
C SER A 4 1.76 -17.91 -4.23
N THR A 5 1.36 -18.48 -5.37
CA THR A 5 1.30 -17.76 -6.65
C THR A 5 0.25 -16.64 -6.63
N ILE A 6 -0.91 -16.90 -6.01
CA ILE A 6 -1.99 -15.91 -5.89
C ILE A 6 -1.52 -14.75 -4.99
N LEU A 7 -0.83 -15.05 -3.89
CA LEU A 7 -0.31 -14.06 -2.94
C LEU A 7 0.73 -13.14 -3.60
N ILE A 8 1.60 -13.70 -4.44
CA ILE A 8 2.58 -12.94 -5.24
C ILE A 8 1.88 -12.02 -6.25
N ILE A 9 0.85 -12.49 -6.95
CA ILE A 9 0.09 -11.68 -7.91
C ILE A 9 -0.59 -10.50 -7.21
N VAL A 10 -1.22 -10.74 -6.06
CA VAL A 10 -1.87 -9.69 -5.25
C VAL A 10 -0.85 -8.64 -4.79
N LEU A 11 0.33 -9.08 -4.34
CA LEU A 11 1.40 -8.17 -3.90
C LEU A 11 1.87 -7.26 -5.04
N ILE A 12 2.04 -7.82 -6.25
CA ILE A 12 2.44 -7.06 -7.44
C ILE A 12 1.36 -6.04 -7.84
N LEU A 13 0.07 -6.42 -7.79
CA LEU A 13 -1.04 -5.51 -8.12
C LEU A 13 -1.13 -4.33 -7.15
N ILE A 14 -0.87 -4.54 -5.86
CA ILE A 14 -0.83 -3.48 -4.85
C ILE A 14 0.33 -2.51 -5.11
N LEU A 15 1.52 -3.04 -5.42
CA LEU A 15 2.69 -2.22 -5.75
C LEU A 15 2.45 -1.37 -6.99
N ILE A 16 1.84 -1.93 -8.04
CA ILE A 16 1.56 -1.21 -9.30
C ILE A 16 0.41 -0.20 -9.13
N GLY A 17 -0.64 -0.55 -8.37
CA GLY A 17 -1.78 0.34 -8.13
C GLY A 17 -1.42 1.59 -7.32
N GLY A 18 -0.37 1.52 -6.50
CA GLY A 18 0.17 2.65 -5.74
C GLY A 18 1.11 3.56 -6.53
N LEU A 19 1.55 3.18 -7.73
CA LEU A 19 2.44 4.01 -8.54
C LEU A 19 1.66 5.19 -9.15
N PRO A 20 2.23 6.42 -9.15
CA PRO A 20 1.62 7.60 -9.78
C PRO A 20 1.73 7.56 -11.32
N VAL A 21 1.61 6.37 -11.90
CA VAL A 21 1.59 6.10 -13.35
C VAL A 21 0.17 6.15 -13.91
N PHE A 22 -0.85 5.86 -13.08
CA PHE A 22 -2.24 5.93 -13.49
C PHE A 22 -2.84 7.33 -13.21
N PRO A 23 -3.51 7.97 -14.18
CA PRO A 23 -4.08 9.32 -14.02
C PRO A 23 -5.19 9.42 -12.96
N HIS A 24 -5.76 8.29 -12.50
CA HIS A 24 -6.65 8.24 -11.32
C HIS A 24 -5.90 8.42 -9.98
N SER A 25 -4.62 8.05 -9.90
CA SER A 25 -3.77 8.20 -8.70
C SER A 25 -3.24 9.64 -8.52
N ARG A 26 -3.48 10.55 -9.47
CA ARG A 26 -3.00 11.95 -9.42
C ARG A 26 -3.88 12.88 -8.56
N ASN A 27 -5.18 12.59 -8.42
CA ASN A 27 -6.08 13.37 -7.55
C ASN A 27 -6.20 12.79 -6.12
N TRP A 28 -5.54 11.66 -5.84
CA TRP A 28 -5.50 11.01 -4.52
C TRP A 28 -4.27 11.44 -3.72
N GLY A 29 -3.94 12.73 -3.73
CA GLY A 29 -2.92 13.29 -2.84
C GLY A 29 -3.32 13.15 -1.37
N TYR A 30 -3.54 14.27 -0.66
CA TYR A 30 -4.02 14.28 0.74
C TYR A 30 -5.51 13.90 0.91
N GLY A 31 -6.08 13.11 0.00
CA GLY A 31 -7.43 12.58 0.10
C GLY A 31 -7.54 11.39 1.08
N PRO A 32 -8.75 10.86 1.34
CA PRO A 32 -8.99 9.80 2.33
C PRO A 32 -8.06 8.58 2.20
N SER A 33 -7.58 8.27 1.01
CA SER A 33 -6.61 7.22 0.70
C SER A 33 -5.16 7.54 1.07
N GLY A 34 -4.73 8.81 0.95
CA GLY A 34 -3.41 9.25 1.41
C GLY A 34 -3.31 9.27 2.93
N VAL A 35 -4.41 9.57 3.63
CA VAL A 35 -4.50 9.45 5.09
C VAL A 35 -4.38 7.99 5.52
N VAL A 36 -5.10 7.08 4.86
CA VAL A 36 -4.98 5.63 5.13
C VAL A 36 -3.57 5.12 4.85
N GLY A 37 -2.95 5.51 3.72
CA GLY A 37 -1.56 5.16 3.41
C GLY A 37 -0.58 5.70 4.45
N THR A 38 -0.77 6.93 4.91
CA THR A 38 0.06 7.54 5.96
C THR A 38 -0.08 6.80 7.28
N ILE A 39 -1.31 6.45 7.68
CA ILE A 39 -1.57 5.66 8.90
C ILE A 39 -0.90 4.29 8.80
N LEU A 40 -0.99 3.61 7.66
CA LEU A 40 -0.36 2.32 7.44
C LEU A 40 1.17 2.38 7.54
N VAL A 41 1.79 3.44 7.00
CA VAL A 41 3.24 3.66 7.13
C VAL A 41 3.64 3.92 8.58
N ILE A 42 2.87 4.72 9.32
CA ILE A 42 3.11 4.98 10.75
C ILE A 42 3.05 3.69 11.55
N LEU A 43 2.00 2.87 11.35
CA LEU A 43 1.86 1.58 12.04
C LEU A 43 3.03 0.64 11.72
N LEU A 44 3.46 0.59 10.46
CA LEU A 44 4.57 -0.26 10.04
C LEU A 44 5.89 0.15 10.72
N VAL A 45 6.16 1.46 10.86
CA VAL A 45 7.32 1.97 11.61
C VAL A 45 7.25 1.60 13.09
N LEU A 46 6.08 1.73 13.70
CA LEU A 46 5.91 1.42 15.12
C LEU A 46 6.09 -0.08 15.42
N VAL A 47 5.62 -0.97 14.54
CA VAL A 47 5.86 -2.43 14.64
C VAL A 47 7.34 -2.76 14.46
N LEU A 48 8.04 -2.12 13.50
CA LEU A 48 9.48 -2.33 13.31
C LEU A 48 10.30 -1.82 14.50
N LEU A 49 9.83 -0.79 15.20
CA LEU A 49 10.45 -0.27 16.42
C LEU A 49 10.03 -1.04 17.69
N GLY A 50 9.17 -2.07 17.57
CA GLY A 50 8.65 -2.84 18.70
C GLY A 50 7.85 -2.02 19.71
N ARG A 51 7.24 -0.91 19.26
CA ARG A 51 6.46 0.02 20.09
C ARG A 51 4.98 -0.39 20.21
N ILE A 52 4.59 -1.40 19.43
CA ILE A 52 3.29 -2.08 19.41
C ILE A 52 3.60 -3.55 19.12
#